data_AF-A0A8C1SEH0-F1
#
_entry.id   AF-A0A8C1SEH0-F1
#
_cell.length_a   1.000
_cell.length_b   1.000
_cell.length_c   1.000
_cell.angle_alpha   90.00
_cell.angle_beta   90.00
_cell.angle_gamma   90.00
#
_symmetry.space_group_name_H-M   'P 1'
#
loop_
_entity.id
_entity.type
_entity.pdbx_description
1 polymer ?
#
loop_
_entity_poly.entity_id
_entity_poly.type
_entity_poly.pdbx_seq_one_letter_code
_entity_poly.pdbx_strand_id
1 'polypeptide(L)' 'IESGSISFSCLTMDSDRFICIREKVGEQNQVVIIDLSDPSNPICRVITADSGIMNPASKVIALKGADCCFFYF' A
#
# COMPACT_ATOMS: atom_id res chain seq x y z
N ILE A 1 -9.84 -5.32 1.32
CA ILE A 1 -10.32 -3.94 1.46
C ILE A 1 -11.62 -3.91 2.23
N GLU A 2 -11.52 -3.85 3.56
CA GLU A 2 -12.66 -3.50 4.41
C GLU A 2 -13.13 -2.06 4.17
N SER A 3 -14.42 -1.79 4.35
CA SER A 3 -14.97 -0.43 4.19
C SER A 3 -14.35 0.60 5.14
N GLY A 4 -13.82 0.16 6.29
CA GLY A 4 -13.17 1.02 7.28
C GLY A 4 -11.75 1.49 6.91
N SER A 5 -11.09 0.86 5.93
CA SER A 5 -9.72 1.21 5.51
C SER A 5 -9.67 2.29 4.43
N ILE A 6 -10.83 2.78 3.96
CA ILE A 6 -10.95 3.90 3.03
C ILE A 6 -10.94 5.21 3.84
N SER A 7 -9.78 5.57 4.37
CA SER A 7 -9.56 6.82 5.12
C SER A 7 -8.21 7.44 4.78
N PHE A 8 -8.07 8.76 4.91
CA PHE A 8 -6.82 9.48 4.60
C PHE A 8 -5.62 8.97 5.42
N SER A 9 -5.88 8.41 6.60
CA SER A 9 -4.86 7.78 7.45
C SER A 9 -4.36 6.44 6.91
N CYS A 10 -5.18 5.70 6.16
CA CYS A 10 -4.89 4.34 5.70
C CYS A 10 -4.58 4.26 4.20
N LEU A 11 -5.06 5.21 3.40
CA LEU A 11 -4.88 5.25 1.95
C LEU A 11 -3.88 6.34 1.56
N THR A 12 -3.00 6.04 0.61
CA THR A 12 -2.05 7.00 0.05
C THR A 12 -2.04 6.89 -1.47
N MET A 13 -2.24 8.02 -2.14
CA MET A 13 -2.23 8.14 -3.59
C MET A 13 -1.23 9.23 -3.95
N ASP A 14 0.02 8.83 -4.20
CA ASP A 14 1.09 9.78 -4.55
C ASP A 14 1.07 10.19 -6.03
N SER A 15 0.44 9.37 -6.89
CA SER A 15 0.36 9.61 -8.35
C SER A 15 -0.89 8.98 -8.95
N ASP A 16 -1.07 9.18 -10.26
CA ASP A 16 -2.11 8.58 -11.10
C ASP A 16 -1.84 7.12 -11.49
N ARG A 17 -0.78 6.51 -10.96
CA ARG A 17 -0.43 5.11 -11.27
C ARG A 17 -0.74 4.12 -10.16
N PHE A 18 -0.50 4.47 -8.91
CA PHE A 18 -0.59 3.51 -7.80
C PHE A 18 -1.42 4.06 -6.65
N ILE A 19 -2.28 3.20 -6.10
CA ILE A 19 -2.98 3.43 -4.85
C ILE A 19 -2.42 2.45 -3.83
N CYS A 20 -1.93 2.97 -2.70
CA CYS A 20 -1.54 2.19 -1.54
C CYS A 20 -2.61 2.21 -0.48
N ILE A 21 -2.99 1.05 0.01
CA ILE A 21 -3.96 0.88 1.08
C ILE A 21 -3.30 0.06 2.17
N ARG A 22 -3.23 0.63 3.37
CA ARG A 22 -2.83 -0.08 4.57
C ARG A 22 -4.11 -0.55 5.25
N GLU A 23 -4.30 -1.85 5.32
CA GLU A 23 -5.45 -2.43 6.01
C GLU A 23 -5.02 -3.49 7.01
N LYS A 24 -5.84 -3.67 8.05
CA LYS A 24 -5.70 -4.76 8.99
C LYS A 24 -6.79 -5.77 8.65
N VAL A 25 -6.42 -6.95 8.16
CA VAL A 25 -7.36 -8.05 7.90
C VAL A 25 -7.29 -9.00 9.07
N GLY A 26 -8.34 -9.02 9.90
CA GLY A 26 -8.32 -9.75 11.16
C GLY A 26 -7.26 -9.20 12.12
N GLU A 27 -6.24 -10.00 12.44
CA GLU A 27 -5.10 -9.61 13.28
C GLU A 27 -3.83 -9.27 12.48
N GLN A 28 -3.86 -9.35 11.15
CA GLN A 28 -2.68 -9.11 10.30
C GLN A 28 -2.72 -7.76 9.61
N ASN A 29 -1.62 -7.00 9.71
CA ASN A 29 -1.42 -5.79 8.93
C ASN A 29 -0.91 -6.15 7.53
N GLN A 30 -1.52 -5.55 6.51
CA GLN A 30 -1.10 -5.73 5.13
C GLN A 30 -1.13 -4.42 4.36
N VAL A 31 -0.28 -4.36 3.35
CA VAL A 31 -0.31 -3.31 2.34
C VAL A 31 -0.88 -3.92 1.06
N VAL A 32 -1.91 -3.26 0.54
CA VAL A 32 -2.52 -3.55 -0.75
C VAL A 32 -2.13 -2.44 -1.71
N ILE A 33 -1.59 -2.82 -2.85
CA ILE A 33 -1.18 -1.90 -3.91
C ILE A 33 -2.04 -2.18 -5.12
N ILE A 34 -2.69 -1.13 -5.63
CA ILE A 34 -3.52 -1.18 -6.83
C ILE A 34 -2.78 -0.41 -7.91
N ASP A 35 -2.46 -1.08 -9.01
CA ASP A 35 -1.99 -0.44 -10.24
C ASP A 35 -3.23 0.04 -11.01
N LEU A 36 -3.29 1.33 -11.34
CA LEU A 36 -4.41 1.92 -12.08
C LEU A 36 -4.43 1.52 -13.56
N SER A 37 -3.32 1.00 -14.08
CA SER A 37 -3.26 0.39 -15.41
C SER A 37 -3.93 -0.98 -15.45
N ASP A 38 -3.94 -1.69 -14.32
CA ASP A 38 -4.60 -2.99 -14.15
C ASP A 38 -5.25 -3.11 -12.76
N PRO A 39 -6.39 -2.42 -12.54
CA PRO A 39 -7.03 -2.37 -11.23
C PRO A 39 -7.67 -3.70 -10.81
N SER A 40 -7.76 -4.67 -11.73
CA SER A 40 -8.37 -5.98 -11.47
C SER A 40 -7.43 -6.91 -10.69
N ASN A 41 -6.12 -6.62 -10.68
CA ASN A 41 -5.10 -7.47 -10.08
C ASN A 41 -4.33 -6.73 -8.97
N PRO A 42 -4.95 -6.48 -7.80
CA PRO A 42 -4.27 -5.85 -6.67
C PRO A 42 -3.20 -6.77 -6.08
N ILE A 43 -2.10 -6.17 -5.63
CA ILE A 43 -1.01 -6.89 -4.97
C ILE A 43 -1.15 -6.75 -3.46
N CYS A 44 -1.27 -7.86 -2.74
CA CYS A 44 -1.38 -7.88 -1.28
C CYS A 44 -0.11 -8.46 -0.64
N ARG A 45 0.51 -7.73 0.29
CA ARG A 45 1.66 -8.22 1.06
C ARG A 45 1.45 -7.97 2.55
N VAL A 46 1.75 -8.98 3.36
CA VAL A 46 1.73 -8.89 4.83
C VAL A 46 2.94 -8.08 5.27
N ILE A 47 2.72 -6.79 5.55
CA ILE A 47 3.75 -5.85 5.97
C ILE A 47 3.15 -4.91 7.02
N THR A 48 3.87 -4.71 8.13
CA THR A 48 3.50 -3.74 9.15
C THR A 48 4.27 -2.45 8.91
N ALA A 49 3.55 -1.35 8.65
CA ALA A 49 4.12 -0.03 8.46
C ALA A 49 3.14 1.05 8.93
N ASP A 50 3.68 2.14 9.47
CA ASP A 50 2.91 3.31 9.91
C ASP A 50 2.45 4.15 8.70
N SER A 51 3.32 4.28 7.71
CA SER A 51 3.02 4.96 6.44
C SER A 51 3.78 4.33 5.29
N GLY A 52 3.30 4.51 4.07
CA GLY A 52 3.96 4.02 2.87
C GLY A 52 3.65 4.89 1.67
N ILE A 53 4.67 5.18 0.87
CA ILE A 53 4.58 5.96 -0.37
C ILE A 53 5.13 5.14 -1.54
N MET A 54 4.50 5.22 -2.71
CA MET A 54 4.96 4.52 -3.90
C MET A 54 5.79 5.43 -4.80
N ASN A 55 6.77 4.84 -5.47
CA ASN A 55 7.46 5.52 -6.55
C ASN A 55 6.49 5.72 -7.74
N PRO A 56 6.37 6.94 -8.30
CA PRO A 56 5.47 7.23 -9.41
C PRO A 56 5.89 6.59 -10.74
N ALA A 57 7.15 6.20 -10.92
CA ALA A 57 7.66 5.62 -12.16
C ALA A 57 7.85 4.10 -12.10
N SER A 58 8.18 3.57 -10.92
CA SER A 58 8.61 2.18 -10.72
C SER A 58 7.81 1.49 -9.62
N LYS A 59 7.75 0.15 -9.64
CA LYS A 59 7.09 -0.69 -8.63
C LYS A 59 7.91 -0.81 -7.35
N VAL A 60 8.20 0.32 -6.72
CA VAL A 60 8.98 0.42 -5.48
C VAL A 60 8.16 1.19 -4.45
N ILE A 61 8.01 0.62 -3.26
CA ILE A 61 7.39 1.32 -2.12
C ILE A 61 8.47 1.70 -1.10
N ALA A 62 8.32 2.86 -0.48
CA ALA A 62 9.05 3.24 0.72
C ALA A 62 8.10 3.17 1.92
N LEU A 63 8.47 2.40 2.94
CA LEU A 63 7.67 2.23 4.15
C LEU A 63 8.36 2.90 5.35
N LYS A 64 7.56 3.57 6.17
CA LYS A 64 7.95 4.08 7.48
C LYS A 64 7.36 3.15 8.54
N GLY A 65 8.19 2.59 9.42
CA GLY A 65 7.77 1.65 10.44
C GLY A 65 8.93 0.82 10.99
N ALA A 66 8.61 -0.38 11.50
CA ALA A 66 9.53 -1.26 12.24
C ALA A 66 10.81 -1.63 11.48
N ASP A 67 10.77 -1.66 10.15
CA ASP A 67 11.95 -1.73 9.29
C ASP A 67 11.75 -0.77 8.10
N CYS A 68 12.54 0.30 8.03
CA CYS A 68 12.55 1.21 6.89
C CYS A 68 13.16 0.48 5.70
N CYS A 69 12.34 -0.24 4.95
CA CYS A 69 12.76 -1.03 3.80
C CYS A 69 12.08 -0.56 2.52
N PHE A 70 12.86 -0.51 1.45
CA PHE A 70 12.34 -0.42 0.10
C PHE A 70 11.96 -1.82 -0.37
N PHE A 71 10.68 -2.04 -0.69
CA PHE A 71 10.25 -3.29 -1.32
C PHE A 71 10.05 -3.09 -2.81
N TYR A 72 10.63 -3.99 -3.61
CA TYR A 72 10.37 -4.11 -5.04
C TYR A 72 9.22 -5.11 -5.26
N PHE A 73 8.26 -4.74 -6.11
CA PHE A 73 7.09 -5.56 -6.44
C PHE A 73 7.11 -6.10 -7.86
#